data_AF-A0A661F7L3-F1
#
_entry.id   AF-A0A661F7L3-F1
#
_cell.length_a   1.000
_cell.length_b   1.000
_cell.length_c   1.000
_cell.angle_alpha   90.00
_cell.angle_beta   90.00
_cell.angle_gamma   90.00
#
_symmetry.space_group_name_H-M   'P 1'
#
loop_
_entity.id
_entity.type
_entity.pdbx_description
1 polymer ?
#
loop_
_entity_poly.entity_id
_entity_poly.type
_entity_poly.pdbx_seq_one_letter_code
_entity_poly.pdbx_strand_id
1 'polypeptide(L)'
;MKKTVRNRLTTALLSVGILTATNGAIAAPTADEIVNRTNYVAYYQGQDGKAKVKMTITDEQGRERSRQFVILRTDEPQTDSLENNAYKGDQKMYVYFSRPADVNKMVFMV
;
A
#
# COMPACT_ATOMS: atom_id res chain seq x y z
N MET A 1 55.29 -49.88 24.64
CA MET A 1 55.40 -48.82 25.67
C MET A 1 54.54 -47.64 25.28
N LYS A 2 53.78 -47.13 26.25
CA LYS A 2 52.77 -46.06 26.16
C LYS A 2 53.39 -44.70 25.85
N LYS A 3 52.67 -43.86 25.07
CA LYS A 3 52.18 -42.49 25.44
C LYS A 3 51.86 -41.70 24.16
N THR A 4 50.58 -41.42 23.87
CA THR A 4 49.72 -40.36 24.43
C THR A 4 49.86 -39.04 23.66
N VAL A 5 48.76 -38.70 22.99
CA VAL A 5 48.32 -37.37 22.52
C VAL A 5 48.76 -36.25 23.46
N ARG A 6 49.38 -35.20 22.92
CA ARG A 6 49.56 -33.93 23.64
C ARG A 6 48.97 -32.76 22.84
N ASN A 7 47.96 -32.21 23.49
CA ASN A 7 47.16 -31.03 23.21
C ASN A 7 47.99 -29.74 23.42
N ARG A 8 47.53 -28.62 22.81
CA ARG A 8 47.54 -27.22 23.29
C ARG A 8 48.39 -26.13 22.61
N LEU A 9 47.63 -25.17 22.07
CA LEU A 9 47.80 -23.70 22.07
C LEU A 9 48.85 -23.03 21.16
N THR A 10 48.48 -21.81 20.72
CA THR A 10 49.20 -20.75 19.97
C THR A 10 48.89 -20.79 18.45
N THR A 11 48.36 -19.77 17.78
CA THR A 11 48.10 -18.35 18.08
C THR A 11 46.93 -17.86 17.22
N ALA A 12 45.97 -17.16 17.82
CA ALA A 12 44.90 -16.47 17.11
C ALA A 12 45.48 -15.25 16.37
N LEU A 13 45.30 -15.18 15.05
CA LEU A 13 45.52 -13.94 14.29
C LEU A 13 44.15 -13.38 13.91
N LEU A 14 43.77 -12.36 14.67
CA LEU A 14 42.56 -11.57 14.60
C LEU A 14 42.62 -10.68 13.33
N SER A 15 41.99 -11.11 12.23
CA SER A 15 41.69 -10.19 11.11
C SER A 15 40.34 -9.54 11.40
N VAL A 16 40.38 -8.44 12.17
CA VAL A 16 39.24 -7.54 12.38
C VAL A 16 39.00 -6.81 11.06
N GLY A 17 38.15 -7.39 10.22
CA GLY A 17 37.52 -6.66 9.13
C GLY A 17 36.62 -5.60 9.73
N ILE A 18 37.07 -4.34 9.73
CA ILE A 18 36.27 -3.19 10.13
C ILE A 18 35.11 -3.09 9.15
N LEU A 19 33.95 -3.59 9.56
CA LEU A 19 32.69 -3.34 8.89
C LEU A 19 32.29 -1.90 9.22
N THR A 20 32.81 -0.94 8.45
CA THR A 20 32.31 0.44 8.50
C THR A 20 30.87 0.42 7.99
N ALA A 21 29.92 0.31 8.91
CA ALA A 21 28.53 0.60 8.65
C ALA A 21 28.46 2.08 8.27
N THR A 22 28.41 2.38 6.98
CA THR A 22 28.00 3.69 6.50
C THR A 22 26.55 3.85 6.88
N ASN A 23 26.27 4.47 8.02
CA ASN A 23 24.96 5.02 8.35
C ASN A 23 24.68 6.16 7.36
N GLY A 24 24.28 5.80 6.14
CA GLY A 24 23.65 6.73 5.23
C GLY A 24 22.38 7.22 5.92
N ALA A 25 22.37 8.48 6.34
CA ALA A 25 21.17 9.13 6.80
C ALA A 25 20.17 9.08 5.64
N ILE A 26 19.22 8.16 5.70
CA ILE A 26 18.09 8.14 4.78
C ILE A 26 17.35 9.44 5.06
N ALA A 27 17.43 10.39 4.13
CA ALA A 27 16.69 11.62 4.21
C ALA A 27 15.21 11.27 4.41
N ALA A 28 14.57 11.90 5.39
CA ALA A 28 13.16 11.68 5.62
C ALA A 28 12.38 12.05 4.34
N PRO A 29 11.39 11.22 3.93
CA PRO A 29 10.60 11.52 2.75
C PRO A 29 9.85 12.85 2.95
N THR A 30 9.67 13.60 1.85
CA THR A 30 8.87 14.83 1.89
C THR A 30 7.40 14.49 2.14
N ALA A 31 6.62 15.48 2.58
CA ALA A 31 5.17 15.31 2.74
C ALA A 31 4.50 14.82 1.45
N ASP A 32 4.91 15.36 0.30
CA ASP A 32 4.41 14.95 -1.01
C ASP A 32 4.74 13.49 -1.33
N GLU A 33 5.96 13.05 -1.02
CA GLU A 33 6.37 11.66 -1.23
C GLU A 33 5.52 10.70 -0.40
N ILE A 34 5.23 11.05 0.86
CA ILE A 34 4.38 10.27 1.76
C ILE A 34 2.97 10.18 1.20
N VAL A 35 2.36 11.32 0.82
CA VAL A 35 1.00 11.36 0.25
C VAL A 35 0.94 10.51 -1.03
N ASN A 36 1.93 10.66 -1.90
CA ASN A 36 2.01 9.93 -3.16
C ASN A 36 2.11 8.42 -2.95
N ARG A 37 3.00 7.96 -2.07
CA ARG A 37 3.15 6.54 -1.75
C ARG A 37 1.88 5.98 -1.11
N THR A 38 1.23 6.76 -0.24
CA THR A 38 -0.01 6.35 0.43
C THR A 38 -1.15 6.20 -0.56
N ASN A 39 -1.34 7.18 -1.45
CA ASN A 39 -2.35 7.13 -2.51
C ASN A 39 -2.12 5.95 -3.44
N TYR A 40 -0.88 5.69 -3.83
CA TYR A 40 -0.55 4.55 -4.68
C TYR A 40 -1.00 3.23 -4.06
N VAL A 41 -0.67 3.01 -2.79
CA VAL A 41 -1.06 1.78 -2.07
C VAL A 41 -2.58 1.69 -1.88
N ALA A 42 -3.24 2.81 -1.57
CA ALA A 42 -4.67 2.82 -1.27
C ALA A 42 -5.55 2.69 -2.53
N TYR A 43 -5.17 3.34 -3.63
CA TYR A 43 -6.05 3.53 -4.79
C TYR A 43 -5.50 3.01 -6.11
N TYR A 44 -4.19 2.79 -6.26
CA TYR A 44 -3.59 2.53 -7.58
C TYR A 44 -2.76 1.24 -7.64
N GLN A 45 -2.96 0.29 -6.73
CA GLN A 45 -2.26 -1.02 -6.81
C GLN A 45 -2.66 -1.88 -8.01
N GLY A 46 -3.69 -1.51 -8.79
CA GLY A 46 -4.13 -2.28 -9.95
C GLY A 46 -4.91 -1.42 -10.94
N GLN A 47 -4.93 -1.85 -12.20
CA GLN A 47 -5.56 -1.15 -13.33
C GLN A 47 -7.08 -1.06 -13.20
N ASP A 48 -7.69 -1.95 -12.44
CA ASP A 48 -9.12 -1.94 -12.15
C ASP A 48 -9.39 -2.35 -10.69
N GLY A 49 -10.65 -2.20 -10.29
CA GLY A 49 -11.08 -2.53 -8.95
C GLY A 49 -12.57 -2.82 -8.87
N LYS A 50 -12.95 -3.66 -7.91
CA LYS A 50 -14.35 -3.94 -7.58
C LYS A 50 -14.54 -3.93 -6.08
N ALA A 51 -15.53 -3.19 -5.61
CA ALA A 51 -15.89 -3.12 -4.20
C ALA A 51 -17.39 -3.32 -4.00
N LYS A 52 -17.76 -4.07 -2.95
CA LYS A 52 -19.13 -4.10 -2.42
C LYS A 52 -19.15 -3.28 -1.14
N VAL A 53 -19.95 -2.24 -1.09
CA VAL A 53 -19.96 -1.28 0.02
C VAL A 53 -21.30 -1.33 0.75
N LYS A 54 -21.24 -1.37 2.08
CA LYS A 54 -22.36 -1.06 2.97
C LYS A 54 -21.96 0.18 3.76
N MET A 55 -22.63 1.29 3.48
CA MET A 55 -22.37 2.59 4.09
C MET A 55 -23.50 2.92 5.06
N THR A 56 -23.15 3.41 6.25
CA THR A 56 -24.08 4.02 7.20
C THR A 56 -23.66 5.47 7.40
N ILE A 57 -24.60 6.39 7.21
CA ILE A 57 -24.43 7.82 7.46
C ILE A 57 -25.23 8.15 8.70
N THR A 58 -24.57 8.61 9.74
CA THR A 58 -25.19 9.03 11.00
C THR A 58 -25.06 10.54 11.12
N ASP A 59 -26.18 11.23 11.40
CA ASP A 59 -26.17 12.68 11.64
C ASP A 59 -25.97 13.02 13.12
N GLU A 60 -25.87 14.32 13.43
CA GLU A 60 -25.67 14.82 14.79
C GLU A 60 -26.82 14.45 15.76
N GLN A 61 -28.00 14.16 15.23
CA GLN A 61 -29.18 13.77 15.99
C GLN A 61 -29.28 12.24 16.15
N GLY A 62 -28.31 11.49 15.63
CA GLY A 62 -28.26 10.03 15.69
C GLY A 62 -29.17 9.33 14.68
N ARG A 63 -29.72 10.03 13.68
CA ARG A 63 -30.49 9.38 12.62
C ARG A 63 -29.54 8.70 11.64
N GLU A 64 -29.86 7.47 11.29
CA GLU A 64 -29.05 6.67 10.37
C GLU A 64 -29.69 6.53 9.00
N ARG A 65 -28.88 6.69 7.95
CA ARG A 65 -29.22 6.30 6.59
C ARG A 65 -28.22 5.28 6.11
N SER A 66 -28.69 4.10 5.72
CA SER A 66 -27.83 3.08 5.15
C SER A 66 -27.95 3.06 3.63
N ARG A 67 -26.85 2.75 2.93
CA ARG A 67 -26.81 2.50 1.49
C ARG A 67 -25.98 1.27 1.20
N GLN A 68 -26.36 0.52 0.19
CA GLN A 68 -25.56 -0.59 -0.33
C GLN A 68 -25.37 -0.42 -1.82
N PHE A 69 -24.12 -0.50 -2.27
CA PHE A 69 -23.77 -0.30 -3.67
C PHE A 69 -22.51 -1.08 -4.05
N VAL A 70 -22.32 -1.24 -5.34
CA VAL A 70 -21.12 -1.84 -5.94
C VAL A 70 -20.39 -0.76 -6.71
N ILE A 71 -19.08 -0.67 -6.51
CA ILE A 71 -18.19 0.17 -7.30
C ILE A 71 -17.41 -0.74 -8.24
N LEU A 72 -17.36 -0.37 -9.52
CA LEU A 72 -16.36 -0.82 -10.47
C LEU A 72 -15.47 0.37 -10.79
N ARG A 73 -14.16 0.20 -10.68
CA ARG A 73 -13.16 1.21 -10.99
C ARG A 73 -12.31 0.71 -12.14
N THR A 74 -11.99 1.59 -13.06
CA THR A 74 -10.93 1.39 -14.06
C THR A 74 -10.06 2.62 -14.05
N ASP A 75 -8.76 2.42 -13.96
CA ASP A 75 -7.78 3.47 -14.09
C ASP A 75 -7.53 3.68 -15.59
N GLU A 76 -7.43 4.93 -16.05
CA GLU A 76 -7.00 5.24 -17.41
C GLU A 76 -5.52 5.64 -17.41
N PRO A 77 -4.58 4.70 -17.45
CA PRO A 77 -3.17 5.04 -17.52
C PRO A 77 -2.79 5.51 -18.93
N GLN A 78 -1.84 6.45 -19.03
CA GLN A 78 -1.00 6.58 -20.24
C GLN A 78 0.23 5.65 -20.19
N THR A 79 0.58 5.05 -19.04
CA THR A 79 1.67 4.07 -18.89
C THR A 79 1.60 3.32 -17.56
N ASP A 80 2.10 2.08 -17.53
CA ASP A 80 2.24 1.28 -16.29
C ASP A 80 3.47 1.66 -15.44
N SER A 81 4.24 2.66 -15.87
CA SER A 81 5.43 3.09 -15.14
C SER A 81 5.08 3.89 -13.88
N LEU A 82 5.68 3.51 -12.74
CA LEU A 82 5.65 4.31 -11.52
C LEU A 82 6.62 5.50 -11.60
N GLU A 83 7.49 5.55 -12.61
CA GLU A 83 8.44 6.66 -12.77
C GLU A 83 7.68 7.95 -13.07
N ASN A 84 8.14 9.05 -12.47
CA ASN A 84 7.56 10.38 -12.63
C ASN A 84 6.06 10.48 -12.33
N ASN A 85 5.52 9.59 -11.50
CA ASN A 85 4.10 9.57 -11.13
C ASN A 85 3.14 9.22 -12.29
N ALA A 86 3.61 8.52 -13.31
CA ALA A 86 2.84 8.32 -14.54
C ALA A 86 1.61 7.39 -14.36
N TYR A 87 1.57 6.59 -13.30
CA TYR A 87 0.40 5.80 -12.90
C TYR A 87 -0.72 6.59 -12.20
N LYS A 88 -0.59 7.91 -12.03
CA LYS A 88 -1.59 8.78 -11.35
C LYS A 88 -2.58 9.41 -12.33
N GLY A 89 -3.15 8.59 -13.20
CA GLY A 89 -4.13 9.02 -14.20
C GLY A 89 -5.55 9.19 -13.64
N ASP A 90 -6.45 9.67 -14.49
CA ASP A 90 -7.87 9.74 -14.19
C ASP A 90 -8.44 8.33 -13.91
N GLN A 91 -9.39 8.24 -12.98
CA GLN A 91 -10.09 7.01 -12.65
C GLN A 91 -11.55 7.12 -13.08
N LYS A 92 -12.01 6.14 -13.85
CA LYS A 92 -13.42 5.98 -14.17
C LYS A 92 -14.08 5.08 -13.14
N MET A 93 -15.21 5.53 -12.61
CA MET A 93 -15.99 4.82 -11.61
C MET A 93 -17.41 4.58 -12.08
N TYR A 94 -17.87 3.35 -11.93
CA TYR A 94 -19.26 2.97 -12.09
C TYR A 94 -19.81 2.54 -10.73
N VAL A 95 -20.77 3.29 -10.21
CA VAL A 95 -21.36 3.07 -8.89
C VAL A 95 -22.82 2.68 -9.05
N TYR A 96 -23.16 1.44 -8.69
CA TYR A 96 -24.52 0.90 -8.79
C TYR A 96 -25.14 0.67 -7.42
N PHE A 97 -26.28 1.31 -7.17
CA PHE A 97 -26.99 1.25 -5.90
C PHE A 97 -28.00 0.09 -5.87
N SER A 98 -27.86 -0.78 -4.86
CA SER A 98 -28.76 -1.91 -4.65
C SER A 98 -29.74 -1.68 -3.51
N ARG A 99 -29.41 -0.85 -2.51
CA ARG A 99 -30.31 -0.46 -1.41
C ARG A 99 -30.04 0.97 -0.93
N PRO A 100 -31.03 1.67 -0.36
CA PRO A 100 -32.44 1.30 -0.15
C PRO A 100 -33.30 1.37 -1.43
N ALA A 101 -34.61 1.12 -1.32
CA ALA A 101 -35.55 1.13 -2.44
C ALA A 101 -35.53 2.46 -3.22
N ASP A 102 -35.46 3.59 -2.52
CA ASP A 102 -35.47 4.94 -3.11
C ASP A 102 -34.31 5.21 -4.09
N VAL A 103 -33.21 4.47 -3.93
CA VAL A 103 -31.99 4.61 -4.74
C VAL A 103 -31.67 3.33 -5.50
N ASN A 104 -32.55 2.32 -5.45
CA ASN A 104 -32.33 1.04 -6.10
C ASN A 104 -32.21 1.23 -7.62
N LYS A 105 -31.24 0.56 -8.23
CA LYS A 105 -30.91 0.65 -9.66
C LYS A 105 -30.42 2.02 -10.13
N MET A 106 -30.15 2.96 -9.23
CA MET A 106 -29.45 4.17 -9.61
C MET A 106 -27.99 3.89 -9.94
N VAL A 107 -27.47 4.64 -10.90
CA VAL A 107 -26.08 4.55 -11.36
C VAL A 107 -25.46 5.94 -11.35
N PHE A 108 -24.23 6.02 -10.83
CA PHE A 108 -23.35 7.14 -11.09
C PHE A 108 -22.15 6.69 -11.90
N MET A 109 -21.79 7.48 -12.90
CA MET A 109 -20.57 7.35 -13.68
C MET A 109 -19.76 8.61 -13.45
N VAL A 110 -18.53 8.46 -12.96
CA VAL A 110 -17.64 9.55 -12.58
C VAL A 110 -16.27 9.30 -13.19
#